data_AF-A0A3D4RN67-F1
#
_entry.id   AF-A0A3D4RN67-F1
#
_cell.length_a   1.000
_cell.length_b   1.000
_cell.length_c   1.000
_cell.angle_alpha   90.00
_cell.angle_beta   90.00
_cell.angle_gamma   90.00
#
_symmetry.space_group_name_H-M   'P 1'
#
loop_
_entity.id
_entity.type
_entity.pdbx_description
1 polymer ?
#
loop_
_entity_poly.entity_id
_entity_poly.type
_entity_poly.pdbx_seq_one_letter_code
_entity_poly.pdbx_strand_id
1 'polypeptide(L)'
;MEYKYLPHINSPHDLKQLSVEQLPQLCSEVRNFIIEELSKNPGHLASSLGTVELTVALHYVFNTPDDRLLWDVGHQAYAHKILTGRRERFHTNRQFKGLAPFPNPNESEYDAFIAGHASNSISAALGEQIANQMQGNRRQVVAVIGDGAM
;
A
#
# COMPACT_ATOMS: atom_id res chain seq x y z
N MET A 1 -10.05 -9.26 18.57
CA MET A 1 -11.28 -8.89 17.83
C MET A 1 -11.52 -9.94 16.75
N GLU A 2 -12.76 -10.13 16.31
CA GLU A 2 -13.04 -10.98 15.15
C GLU A 2 -12.97 -10.12 13.88
N TYR A 3 -12.12 -10.49 12.92
CA TYR A 3 -12.00 -9.80 11.63
C TYR A 3 -12.95 -10.45 10.63
N LYS A 4 -13.88 -9.67 10.06
CA LYS A 4 -14.91 -10.20 9.16
C LYS A 4 -14.46 -10.23 7.70
N TYR A 5 -13.74 -9.20 7.25
CA TYR A 5 -13.39 -9.04 5.83
C TYR A 5 -11.89 -9.24 5.59
N LEU A 6 -11.03 -8.65 6.44
CA LEU A 6 -9.59 -8.66 6.27
C LEU A 6 -8.96 -10.05 6.07
N PRO A 7 -9.41 -11.15 6.74
CA PRO A 7 -8.84 -12.47 6.54
C PRO A 7 -9.01 -13.01 5.11
N HIS A 8 -9.99 -12.49 4.37
CA HIS A 8 -10.36 -12.93 3.03
C HIS A 8 -9.76 -12.04 1.92
N ILE A 9 -8.98 -11.01 2.26
CA ILE A 9 -8.36 -10.12 1.28
C ILE A 9 -6.88 -10.45 1.16
N ASN A 10 -6.51 -11.11 0.07
CA ASN A 10 -5.12 -11.42 -0.27
C ASN A 10 -4.64 -10.64 -1.50
N SER A 11 -5.55 -9.93 -2.17
CA SER A 11 -5.24 -9.09 -3.32
C SER A 11 -6.24 -7.93 -3.43
N PRO A 12 -5.90 -6.88 -4.20
CA PRO A 12 -6.85 -5.84 -4.58
C PRO A 12 -8.09 -6.38 -5.33
N HIS A 13 -8.00 -7.56 -5.96
CA HIS A 13 -9.16 -8.18 -6.58
C HIS A 13 -10.20 -8.63 -5.55
N ASP A 14 -9.77 -9.23 -4.44
CA ASP A 14 -10.64 -9.65 -3.34
C ASP A 14 -11.31 -8.44 -2.68
N LEU A 15 -10.52 -7.37 -2.49
CA LEU A 15 -11.01 -6.09 -1.96
C LEU A 15 -12.19 -5.53 -2.78
N LYS A 16 -12.11 -5.62 -4.11
CA LYS A 16 -13.15 -5.13 -5.04
C LYS A 16 -14.43 -5.96 -5.04
N GLN A 17 -14.44 -7.14 -4.40
CA GLN A 17 -15.66 -7.94 -4.22
C GLN A 17 -16.54 -7.41 -3.08
N LEU A 18 -16.00 -6.54 -2.22
CA LEU A 18 -16.78 -5.89 -1.17
C LEU A 18 -17.69 -4.81 -1.76
N SER A 19 -18.85 -4.59 -1.14
CA SER A 19 -19.66 -3.40 -1.44
C SER A 19 -19.04 -2.16 -0.81
N VAL A 20 -19.38 -0.98 -1.34
CA VAL A 20 -18.84 0.31 -0.84
C VAL A 20 -19.17 0.51 0.65
N GLU A 21 -20.34 0.06 1.09
CA GLU A 21 -20.80 0.15 2.49
C GLU A 21 -20.00 -0.77 3.44
N GLN A 22 -19.30 -1.77 2.91
CA GLN A 22 -18.45 -2.67 3.68
C GLN A 22 -17.03 -2.11 3.88
N LEU A 23 -16.59 -1.17 3.04
CA LEU A 23 -15.23 -0.60 3.10
C LEU A 23 -14.90 0.08 4.43
N PRO A 24 -15.79 0.86 5.08
CA PRO A 24 -15.49 1.45 6.39
C PRO A 24 -15.16 0.41 7.47
N GLN A 25 -15.85 -0.73 7.45
CA GLN A 25 -15.57 -1.83 8.37
C GLN A 25 -14.21 -2.47 8.06
N LEU A 26 -13.88 -2.68 6.78
CA LEU A 26 -12.55 -3.14 6.41
C LEU A 26 -11.45 -2.18 6.89
N CYS A 27 -11.63 -0.86 6.74
CA CYS A 27 -10.68 0.13 7.23
C CYS A 27 -10.45 -0.01 8.75
N SER A 28 -11.51 -0.19 9.54
CA SER A 28 -11.40 -0.47 10.97
C SER A 28 -10.62 -1.76 11.27
N GLU A 29 -10.85 -2.82 10.50
CA GLU A 29 -10.12 -4.09 10.67
C GLU A 29 -8.63 -3.95 10.33
N VAL A 30 -8.30 -3.30 9.22
CA VAL A 30 -6.90 -3.01 8.82
C VAL A 30 -6.21 -2.16 9.89
N ARG A 31 -6.89 -1.14 10.41
CA ARG A 31 -6.39 -0.28 11.48
C ARG A 31 -6.06 -1.07 12.74
N ASN A 32 -6.99 -1.91 13.19
CA ASN A 32 -6.79 -2.75 14.37
C ASN A 32 -5.66 -3.76 14.16
N PHE A 33 -5.57 -4.37 12.97
CA PHE A 33 -4.48 -5.27 12.63
C PHE A 33 -3.11 -4.57 12.69
N ILE A 34 -2.99 -3.36 12.14
CA ILE A 34 -1.74 -2.57 12.23
C ILE A 34 -1.38 -2.30 13.70
N ILE A 35 -2.34 -1.90 14.54
CA ILE A 35 -2.09 -1.65 15.97
C ILE A 35 -1.64 -2.92 16.69
N GLU A 36 -2.31 -4.05 16.44
CA GLU A 36 -1.98 -5.34 17.04
C GLU A 36 -0.57 -5.82 16.64
N GLU A 37 -0.20 -5.71 15.36
CA GLU A 37 1.12 -6.11 14.88
C GLU A 37 2.23 -5.19 15.41
N LEU A 38 2.02 -3.87 15.37
CA LEU A 38 3.03 -2.91 15.82
C LEU A 38 3.19 -2.85 17.35
N SER A 39 2.24 -3.42 18.11
CA SER A 39 2.41 -3.65 19.55
C SER A 39 3.48 -4.70 19.88
N LYS A 40 3.75 -5.62 18.93
CA LYS A 40 4.74 -6.70 19.07
C LYS A 40 6.02 -6.42 18.29
N ASN A 41 5.89 -5.81 17.10
CA ASN A 41 7.00 -5.48 16.22
C ASN A 41 6.95 -3.99 15.84
N PRO A 42 7.63 -3.10 16.60
CA PRO A 42 7.51 -1.65 16.43
C PRO A 42 7.89 -1.16 15.02
N GLY A 43 7.19 -0.13 14.55
CA GLY A 43 7.35 0.42 13.21
C GLY A 43 6.66 1.77 13.05
N HIS A 44 6.42 2.16 11.79
CA HIS A 44 5.81 3.44 11.44
C HIS A 44 4.29 3.42 11.66
N LEU A 45 3.87 3.66 12.90
CA LEU A 45 2.47 3.60 13.32
C LEU A 45 1.64 4.78 12.79
N ALA A 46 1.93 6.00 13.26
CA ALA A 46 1.06 7.17 13.02
C ALA A 46 0.84 7.46 11.53
N SER A 47 1.92 7.43 10.74
CA SER A 47 1.88 7.61 9.29
C SER A 47 1.00 6.55 8.59
N SER A 48 1.12 5.29 9.00
CA SER A 48 0.35 4.18 8.41
C SER A 48 -1.11 4.18 8.82
N LEU A 49 -1.45 4.62 10.04
CA LEU A 49 -2.85 4.75 10.47
C LEU A 49 -3.57 5.88 9.72
N GLY A 50 -2.84 6.94 9.34
CA GLY A 50 -3.38 8.08 8.61
C GLY A 50 -3.74 7.82 7.15
N THR A 51 -3.27 6.70 6.58
CA THR A 51 -3.46 6.37 5.15
C THR A 51 -4.32 5.13 4.93
N VAL A 52 -4.93 4.55 5.97
CA VAL A 52 -5.74 3.33 5.84
C VAL A 52 -6.87 3.51 4.82
N GLU A 53 -7.71 4.53 5.00
CA GLU A 53 -8.85 4.81 4.12
C GLU A 53 -8.40 5.14 2.70
N LEU A 54 -7.35 5.95 2.57
CA LEU A 54 -6.78 6.31 1.27
C LEU A 54 -6.29 5.05 0.54
N THR A 55 -5.59 4.17 1.24
CA THR A 55 -5.05 2.93 0.66
C THR A 55 -6.16 2.00 0.18
N VAL A 56 -7.20 1.82 1.00
CA VAL A 56 -8.38 1.03 0.65
C VAL A 56 -9.05 1.61 -0.59
N ALA A 57 -9.29 2.92 -0.62
CA ALA A 57 -9.91 3.58 -1.76
C ALA A 57 -9.06 3.46 -3.04
N LEU A 58 -7.74 3.65 -2.95
CA LEU A 58 -6.83 3.52 -4.09
C LEU A 58 -6.87 2.12 -4.69
N HIS A 59 -6.74 1.07 -3.87
CA HIS A 59 -6.80 -0.30 -4.37
C HIS A 59 -8.19 -0.75 -4.81
N TYR A 60 -9.25 -0.11 -4.29
CA TYR A 60 -10.62 -0.37 -4.72
C TYR A 60 -10.90 0.23 -6.11
N VAL A 61 -10.40 1.44 -6.38
CA VAL A 61 -10.64 2.16 -7.65
C VAL A 61 -9.66 1.75 -8.74
N PHE A 62 -8.36 1.71 -8.45
CA PHE A 62 -7.32 1.45 -9.44
C PHE A 62 -7.07 -0.05 -9.67
N ASN A 63 -6.70 -0.43 -10.88
CA ASN A 63 -6.41 -1.80 -11.27
C ASN A 63 -4.94 -2.18 -11.02
N THR A 64 -4.49 -2.12 -9.77
CA THR A 64 -3.13 -2.52 -9.40
C THR A 64 -2.94 -4.04 -9.55
N PRO A 65 -1.81 -4.53 -10.07
CA PRO A 65 -0.55 -3.81 -10.29
C PRO A 65 -0.36 -3.19 -11.70
N ASP A 66 -1.34 -3.31 -12.59
CA ASP A 66 -1.29 -2.69 -13.93
C ASP A 66 -1.27 -1.16 -13.80
N ASP A 67 -2.21 -0.61 -13.02
CA ASP A 67 -2.10 0.74 -12.49
C ASP A 67 -1.04 0.81 -11.39
N ARG A 68 -0.31 1.92 -11.35
CA ARG A 68 0.93 2.06 -10.58
C ARG A 68 0.71 3.04 -9.43
N LEU A 69 0.85 2.55 -8.19
CA LEU A 69 0.79 3.35 -6.98
C LEU A 69 2.19 3.57 -6.41
N LEU A 70 2.64 4.82 -6.40
CA LEU A 70 3.96 5.21 -5.91
C LEU A 70 3.81 5.90 -4.55
N TRP A 71 4.27 5.24 -3.48
CA TRP A 71 4.29 5.80 -2.13
C TRP A 71 5.62 6.52 -1.85
N ASP A 72 5.61 7.85 -1.71
CA ASP A 72 6.79 8.63 -1.33
C ASP A 72 7.26 8.29 0.09
N VAL A 73 8.57 8.13 0.32
CA VAL A 73 9.19 7.54 1.53
C VAL A 73 8.78 6.09 1.80
N GLY A 74 7.48 5.78 1.78
CA GLY A 74 6.93 4.44 1.94
C GLY A 74 6.57 4.05 3.38
N HIS A 75 6.94 4.87 4.36
CA HIS A 75 6.68 4.64 5.79
C HIS A 75 5.19 4.65 6.18
N GLN A 76 4.30 5.05 5.28
CA GLN A 76 2.86 5.10 5.43
C GLN A 76 2.14 3.96 4.67
N ALA A 77 2.89 3.02 4.07
CA ALA A 77 2.37 2.01 3.15
C ALA A 77 2.09 0.64 3.80
N TYR A 78 1.87 0.57 5.12
CA TYR A 78 1.61 -0.71 5.78
C TYR A 78 0.28 -1.33 5.37
N ALA A 79 -0.80 -0.54 5.31
CA ALA A 79 -2.07 -0.98 4.75
C ALA A 79 -1.90 -1.50 3.32
N HIS A 80 -1.04 -0.84 2.52
CA HIS A 80 -0.76 -1.24 1.15
C HIS A 80 -0.13 -2.63 1.13
N LYS A 81 0.89 -2.90 1.95
CA LYS A 81 1.49 -4.24 2.07
C LYS A 81 0.46 -5.29 2.49
N ILE A 82 -0.35 -4.97 3.52
CA ILE A 82 -1.36 -5.87 4.07
C ILE A 82 -2.38 -6.29 3.01
N LEU A 83 -2.92 -5.34 2.24
CA LEU A 83 -3.97 -5.57 1.24
C LEU A 83 -3.46 -6.14 -0.09
N THR A 84 -2.15 -6.30 -0.24
CA THR A 84 -1.49 -6.83 -1.46
C THR A 84 -0.73 -8.12 -1.17
N GLY A 85 -1.37 -9.01 -0.40
CA GLY A 85 -0.92 -10.39 -0.21
C GLY A 85 0.16 -10.60 0.85
N ARG A 86 0.52 -9.56 1.61
CA ARG A 86 1.60 -9.67 2.61
C ARG A 86 1.11 -9.68 4.07
N ARG A 87 -0.21 -9.73 4.30
CA ARG A 87 -0.81 -9.77 5.66
C ARG A 87 -0.19 -10.83 6.56
N GLU A 88 -0.11 -12.08 6.11
CA GLU A 88 0.38 -13.20 6.94
C GLU A 88 1.86 -13.05 7.31
N ARG A 89 2.66 -12.47 6.42
CA ARG A 89 4.10 -12.23 6.63
C ARG A 89 4.39 -10.90 7.32
N PHE A 90 3.36 -10.09 7.59
CA PHE A 90 3.53 -8.72 8.05
C PHE A 90 4.24 -8.62 9.42
N HIS A 91 4.06 -9.64 10.28
CA HIS A 91 4.77 -9.76 11.54
C HIS A 91 6.31 -9.75 11.40
N THR A 92 6.85 -10.08 10.22
CA THR A 92 8.30 -10.06 9.91
C THR A 92 8.81 -8.70 9.41
N ASN A 93 7.94 -7.70 9.27
CA ASN A 93 8.32 -6.39 8.72
C ASN A 93 9.51 -5.78 9.47
N ARG A 94 10.49 -5.25 8.73
CA ARG A 94 11.75 -4.65 9.24
C ARG A 94 12.71 -5.64 9.91
N GLN A 95 12.43 -6.93 9.89
CA GLN A 95 13.33 -7.95 10.43
C GLN A 95 14.30 -8.46 9.36
N PHE A 96 15.45 -8.97 9.79
CA PHE A 96 16.40 -9.63 8.88
C PHE A 96 15.70 -10.79 8.15
N LYS A 97 15.80 -10.83 6.82
CA LYS A 97 15.09 -11.77 5.93
C LYS A 97 13.54 -11.69 5.98
N GLY A 98 12.99 -10.67 6.64
CA GLY A 98 11.56 -10.36 6.65
C GLY A 98 11.16 -9.40 5.53
N LEU A 99 9.97 -8.81 5.65
CA LEU A 99 9.53 -7.76 4.73
C LEU A 99 10.39 -6.50 4.91
N ALA A 100 10.69 -5.83 3.80
CA ALA A 100 11.37 -4.55 3.75
C ALA A 100 10.56 -3.47 4.49
N PRO A 101 11.23 -2.49 5.13
CA PRO A 101 10.56 -1.42 5.88
C PRO A 101 9.65 -0.53 5.02
N PHE A 102 9.91 -0.46 3.71
CA PHE A 102 9.23 0.36 2.72
C PHE A 102 8.87 -0.48 1.49
N PRO A 103 8.00 0.00 0.59
CA PRO A 103 7.76 -0.63 -0.71
C PRO A 103 9.06 -0.87 -1.50
N ASN A 104 9.19 -2.07 -2.06
CA ASN A 104 10.33 -2.53 -2.82
C ASN A 104 9.85 -3.42 -3.98
N PRO A 105 10.13 -3.08 -5.26
CA PRO A 105 9.71 -3.88 -6.42
C PRO A 105 10.24 -5.32 -6.42
N ASN A 106 11.36 -5.57 -5.73
CA ASN A 106 11.89 -6.94 -5.57
C ASN A 106 11.12 -7.76 -4.52
N GLU A 107 10.28 -7.13 -3.69
CA GLU A 107 9.42 -7.79 -2.71
C GLU A 107 8.03 -8.11 -3.27
N SER A 108 7.46 -7.21 -4.09
CA SER A 108 6.08 -7.30 -4.55
C SER A 108 5.87 -6.57 -5.88
N GLU A 109 5.03 -7.13 -6.76
CA GLU A 109 4.61 -6.49 -8.02
C GLU A 109 3.79 -5.21 -7.80
N TYR A 110 3.16 -5.08 -6.62
CA TYR A 110 2.38 -3.91 -6.22
C TYR A 110 3.23 -2.74 -5.75
N ASP A 111 4.52 -2.97 -5.48
CA ASP A 111 5.45 -1.93 -5.07
C ASP A 111 6.06 -1.30 -6.33
N ALA A 112 5.50 -0.17 -6.77
CA ALA A 112 5.81 0.38 -8.09
C ALA A 112 7.26 0.87 -8.26
N PHE A 113 7.92 1.29 -7.17
CA PHE A 113 9.30 1.75 -7.16
C PHE A 113 9.96 1.54 -5.79
N ILE A 114 11.29 1.66 -5.72
CA ILE A 114 12.04 1.56 -4.46
C ILE A 114 11.82 2.84 -3.66
N ALA A 115 11.09 2.72 -2.54
CA ALA A 115 10.85 3.81 -1.62
C ALA A 115 11.92 3.89 -0.51
N GLY A 116 12.08 5.05 0.12
CA GLY A 116 12.94 5.25 1.29
C GLY A 116 13.32 6.71 1.52
N HIS A 117 14.06 7.30 0.58
CA HIS A 117 14.27 8.75 0.58
C HIS A 117 12.97 9.47 0.16
N ALA A 118 12.78 10.68 0.68
CA ALA A 118 11.63 11.52 0.36
C ALA A 118 11.79 12.21 -1.01
N SER A 119 10.67 12.75 -1.52
CA SER A 119 10.58 13.70 -2.64
C SER A 119 10.94 13.10 -4.01
N ASN A 120 10.83 11.78 -4.18
CA ASN A 120 11.17 11.09 -5.42
C ASN A 120 9.96 10.55 -6.19
N SER A 121 8.79 10.43 -5.54
CA SER A 121 7.60 9.81 -6.13
C SER A 121 7.06 10.57 -7.35
N ILE A 122 7.02 11.91 -7.30
CA ILE A 122 6.50 12.74 -8.41
C ILE A 122 7.39 12.60 -9.64
N SER A 123 8.71 12.68 -9.48
CA SER A 123 9.67 12.53 -10.57
C SER A 123 9.60 11.13 -11.19
N ALA A 124 9.50 10.09 -10.35
CA ALA A 124 9.34 8.71 -10.81
C ALA A 124 8.00 8.51 -11.56
N ALA A 125 6.90 9.04 -11.02
CA ALA A 125 5.57 8.95 -11.61
C ALA A 125 5.51 9.65 -12.98
N LEU A 126 6.15 10.82 -13.12
CA LEU A 126 6.26 11.53 -14.39
C LEU A 126 6.99 10.70 -15.44
N GLY A 127 8.15 10.12 -15.08
CA GLY A 127 8.92 9.27 -15.97
C GLY A 127 8.14 8.03 -16.42
N GLU A 128 7.45 7.38 -15.48
CA GLU A 128 6.61 6.22 -15.77
C GLU A 128 5.44 6.58 -16.69
N GLN A 129 4.79 7.72 -16.46
CA GLN A 129 3.68 8.16 -17.30
C GLN A 129 4.13 8.53 -18.73
N ILE A 130 5.29 9.16 -18.89
CA ILE A 130 5.87 9.43 -20.22
C ILE A 130 6.16 8.12 -20.95
N ALA A 131 6.76 7.13 -20.26
CA ALA A 131 7.02 5.82 -20.84
C ALA A 131 5.72 5.13 -21.29
N ASN A 132 4.64 5.26 -20.51
CA ASN A 132 3.32 4.70 -20.85
C ASN A 132 2.79 5.28 -22.16
N GLN A 133 2.83 6.61 -22.27
CA GLN A 133 2.39 7.31 -23.47
C GLN A 133 3.18 6.88 -24.71
N MET A 134 4.51 6.74 -24.59
CA MET A 134 5.38 6.30 -25.69
C MET A 134 5.08 4.86 -26.13
N GLN A 135 4.63 4.00 -25.21
CA GLN A 135 4.27 2.60 -25.49
C GLN A 135 2.80 2.42 -25.89
N GLY A 136 1.99 3.49 -25.91
CA GLY A 136 0.55 3.40 -26.15
C GLY A 136 -0.25 2.79 -25.00
N ASN A 137 0.36 2.65 -23.81
CA ASN A 137 -0.29 2.12 -22.61
C ASN A 137 -1.15 3.20 -21.95
N ARG A 138 -2.34 2.82 -21.50
CA ARG A 138 -3.30 3.73 -20.81
C ARG A 138 -3.38 3.53 -19.29
N ARG A 139 -2.43 2.78 -18.72
CA ARG A 139 -2.34 2.55 -17.28
C ARG A 139 -2.19 3.86 -16.52
N GLN A 140 -2.82 3.94 -15.36
CA GLN A 140 -2.78 5.09 -14.48
C GLN A 140 -1.53 5.04 -13.60
N VAL A 141 -0.96 6.21 -13.32
CA VAL A 141 0.17 6.37 -12.41
C VAL A 141 -0.21 7.38 -11.34
N VAL A 142 -0.18 6.97 -10.08
CA VAL A 142 -0.63 7.77 -8.93
C VAL A 142 0.49 7.86 -7.92
N ALA A 143 0.97 9.08 -7.65
CA ALA A 143 1.91 9.36 -6.58
C ALA A 143 1.16 9.75 -5.30
N VAL A 144 1.52 9.12 -4.17
CA VAL A 144 1.05 9.47 -2.83
C VAL A 144 2.22 10.09 -2.08
N ILE A 145 2.16 11.39 -1.86
CA ILE A 145 3.21 12.19 -1.24
C ILE A 145 2.70 12.85 0.05
N GLY A 146 3.53 12.84 1.09
CA GLY A 146 3.26 13.58 2.32
C GLY A 146 3.56 15.06 2.16
N ASP A 147 2.90 15.91 2.92
CA ASP A 147 3.07 17.36 2.91
C ASP A 147 4.51 17.80 3.19
N GLY A 148 5.20 17.14 4.13
CA GLY A 148 6.62 17.42 4.42
C GLY A 148 7.62 16.92 3.37
N ALA A 149 7.18 16.11 2.39
CA ALA A 149 8.02 15.58 1.32
C ALA A 149 7.83 16.31 -0.02
N MET A 150 6.84 17.20 -0.12
CA MET A 150 6.48 17.97 -1.30
C MET A 150 7.26 19.28 -1.39
#